data_AF-A0A915V3N0-F1
#
_entry.id   AF-A0A915V3N0-F1
#
_cell.length_a   1.000
_cell.length_b   1.000
_cell.length_c   1.000
_cell.angle_alpha   90.00
_cell.angle_beta   90.00
_cell.angle_gamma   90.00
#
_symmetry.space_group_name_H-M   'P 1'
#
loop_
_entity.id
_entity.type
_entity.pdbx_description
1 polymer ?
#
loop_
_entity_poly.entity_id
_entity_poly.type
_entity_poly.pdbx_seq_one_letter_code
_entity_poly.pdbx_strand_id
1 'polypeptide(L)' 'MRSQSSMLRIPQVGEPAPNFEATDIDGRAVVLSRHPKPVALVFLRHLA' A
#
# COMPACT_ATOMS: atom_id res chain seq x y z
N MET A 1 -16.51 17.21 20.80
CA MET A 1 -15.76 16.14 20.10
C MET A 1 -15.03 16.75 18.93
N ARG A 2 -13.69 16.73 18.91
CA ARG A 2 -12.90 17.25 17.80
C ARG A 2 -12.90 16.21 16.68
N SER A 3 -13.56 16.49 15.57
CA SER A 3 -13.41 15.71 14.34
C SER A 3 -12.03 16.03 13.77
N GLN A 4 -11.04 15.20 14.08
CA GLN A 4 -9.74 15.22 13.42
C GLN A 4 -9.95 14.61 12.03
N SER A 5 -10.23 15.45 11.04
CA SER A 5 -10.05 15.09 9.64
C SER A 5 -8.55 14.91 9.41
N SER A 6 -8.03 13.69 9.55
CA SER A 6 -6.68 13.39 9.09
C SER A 6 -6.67 13.55 7.58
N MET A 7 -6.06 14.63 7.09
CA MET A 7 -5.82 14.78 5.66
C MET A 7 -4.98 13.58 5.21
N LEU A 8 -5.49 12.80 4.26
CA LEU A 8 -4.74 11.72 3.63
C LEU A 8 -3.56 12.35 2.88
N ARG A 9 -2.34 12.14 3.37
CA ARG A 9 -1.12 12.54 2.68
C ARG A 9 -0.89 11.61 1.50
N ILE A 10 -0.90 12.15 0.29
CA ILE A 10 -0.55 11.40 -0.93
C ILE A 10 0.97 11.50 -1.12
N PRO A 11 1.72 10.38 -1.08
CA PRO A 11 3.15 10.38 -1.35
C PRO A 11 3.45 10.89 -2.76
N GLN A 12 4.58 11.59 -2.91
CA GLN A 12 5.04 12.10 -4.21
C GLN A 12 6.05 11.15 -4.86
N VAL A 13 6.23 11.26 -6.18
CA VAL A 13 7.24 10.47 -6.90
C VAL A 13 8.64 10.80 -6.36
N GLY A 14 9.42 9.76 -6.07
CA GLY A 14 10.75 9.87 -5.47
C GLY A 14 10.77 9.75 -3.94
N GLU A 15 9.60 9.85 -3.29
CA GLU A 15 9.47 9.49 -1.87
C GLU A 15 9.43 7.96 -1.69
N PRO A 16 9.82 7.44 -0.52
CA PRO A 16 9.61 6.04 -0.19
C PRO A 16 8.14 5.65 -0.36
N ALA A 17 7.90 4.52 -1.02
CA ALA A 17 6.56 3.95 -1.08
C ALA A 17 6.03 3.70 0.34
N PRO A 18 4.71 3.88 0.60
CA PRO A 18 4.12 3.53 1.87
C PRO A 18 4.41 2.07 2.23
N ASN A 19 4.61 1.80 3.52
CA ASN A 19 4.65 0.42 3.99
C ASN A 19 3.31 -0.25 3.67
N PHE A 20 3.39 -1.40 3.02
CA PHE A 20 2.25 -2.21 2.63
C PHE A 20 2.48 -3.63 3.12
N GLU A 21 1.48 -4.16 3.82
CA GLU A 21 1.41 -5.55 4.26
C GLU A 21 0.06 -6.11 3.85
N ALA A 22 0.06 -7.26 3.20
CA ALA A 22 -1.15 -7.96 2.78
C ALA A 22 -0.93 -9.47 2.81
N THR A 23 -2.03 -10.21 2.88
CA THR A 23 -2.03 -11.66 2.70
C THR A 23 -2.28 -11.97 1.23
N ASP A 24 -1.45 -12.80 0.61
CA ASP A 24 -1.66 -13.27 -0.76
C ASP A 24 -2.75 -14.34 -0.86
N ILE A 25 -3.03 -14.81 -2.07
CA ILE A 25 -4.03 -15.84 -2.36
C ILE A 25 -3.70 -17.21 -1.74
N ASP A 26 -2.42 -17.46 -1.44
CA ASP A 26 -1.94 -18.69 -0.80
C ASP A 26 -1.92 -18.55 0.74
N GLY A 27 -2.38 -17.43 1.29
CA GLY A 27 -2.42 -17.17 2.73
C GLY A 27 -1.09 -16.69 3.31
N ARG A 28 -0.10 -16.31 2.50
CA ARG A 28 1.22 -15.86 2.97
C ARG A 28 1.24 -14.35 3.16
N ALA A 29 1.95 -13.91 4.20
CA ALA A 29 2.20 -12.48 4.43
C ALA A 29 3.20 -11.93 3.40
N VAL A 30 2.79 -10.88 2.70
CA VAL A 30 3.58 -10.11 1.75
C VAL A 30 3.84 -8.74 2.35
N VAL A 31 5.11 -8.37 2.49
CA VAL A 31 5.54 -7.07 3.04
C VAL A 31 6.39 -6.37 1.99
N LEU A 32 5.94 -5.21 1.50
CA LEU A 32 6.56 -4.52 0.37
C LEU A 32 8.05 -4.20 0.59
N SER A 33 8.40 -3.78 1.81
CA SER A 33 9.77 -3.40 2.18
C SER A 33 10.76 -4.57 2.22
N ARG A 34 10.29 -5.82 2.12
CA ARG A 34 11.14 -7.02 2.14
C ARG A 34 11.47 -7.55 0.75
N HIS A 35 10.96 -6.92 -0.32
CA HIS A 35 11.24 -7.37 -1.68
C HIS A 35 12.61 -6.87 -2.18
N PRO A 36 13.49 -7.76 -2.66
CA PRO A 36 14.84 -7.40 -3.08
C PRO A 36 14.92 -6.80 -4.50
N LYS A 37 13.79 -6.72 -5.20
CA LYS A 37 13.68 -6.25 -6.59
C LYS A 37 12.63 -5.14 -6.68
N PRO A 38 12.67 -4.30 -7.73
CA PRO A 38 11.59 -3.36 -8.00
C PRO A 38 10.22 -4.05 -8.01
N VAL A 39 9.24 -3.42 -7.38
CA VAL A 39 7.87 -3.93 -7.25
C VAL A 39 6.91 -2.95 -7.92
N ALA A 40 5.93 -3.48 -8.66
CA ALA A 40 4.79 -2.73 -9.16
C ALA A 40 3.54 -3.08 -8.34
N LEU A 41 2.80 -2.06 -7.89
CA LEU A 41 1.48 -2.23 -7.27
C LEU A 41 0.40 -1.89 -8.29
N VAL A 42 -0.54 -2.82 -8.50
CA VAL A 42 -1.66 -2.63 -9.42
C VAL A 42 -2.95 -2.78 -8.62
N PHE A 43 -3.75 -1.72 -8.57
CA PHE A 43 -5.04 -1.72 -7.91
C PHE A 43 -6.12 -2.02 -8.95
N LEU A 44 -6.66 -3.23 -8.89
CA LEU A 44 -7.78 -3.64 -9.73
C LEU A 44 -9.08 -3.20 -9.03
N ARG A 45 -9.85 -2.33 -9.66
CA ARG A 45 -11.20 -2.01 -9.18
C ARG A 45 -12.12 -3.13 -9.61
N HIS A 46 -12.68 -3.88 -8.65
CA HIS A 46 -13.81 -4.76 -8.92
C HIS A 46 -15.01 -3.88 -9.27
N LEU A 47 -15.45 -3.90 -10.53
CA LEU A 47 -16.75 -3.40 -10.93
C LEU A 47 -17.74 -4.53 -10.65
N ALA A 48 -18.33 -4.50 -9.46
CA ALA A 48 -19.54 -5.28 -9.16
C ALA A 48 -20.77 -4.49 -9.61
#